data_AF-A0A959ZDB9-F1
#
_entry.id   AF-A0A959ZDB9-F1
#
_cell.length_a   1.000
_cell.length_b   1.000
_cell.length_c   1.000
_cell.angle_alpha   90.00
_cell.angle_beta   90.00
_cell.angle_gamma   90.00
#
_symmetry.space_group_name_H-M   'P 1'
#
loop_
_entity.id
_entity.type
_entity.pdbx_description
1 polymer ?
#
loop_
_entity_poly.entity_id
_entity_poly.type
_entity_poly.pdbx_seq_one_letter_code
_entity_poly.pdbx_strand_id
1 'polypeptide(L)'
;MATDTKIDPKLRAVVGTHDVNPDTKIPDVAPIARGGRRRSAAEESRTIVANATHGTLGSLSDDGTPWASLVTYGVMDDGSPVFCLSTLAEHA
;
A
#
# COMPACT_ATOMS: atom_id res chain seq x y z
N MET A 1 -27.68 -9.06 -11.62
CA MET A 1 -27.35 -10.49 -11.85
C MET A 1 -25.87 -10.65 -11.57
N ALA A 2 -25.50 -11.25 -10.45
CA ALA A 2 -24.10 -11.54 -10.12
C ALA A 2 -23.78 -12.97 -10.57
N THR A 3 -22.75 -13.13 -11.40
CA THR A 3 -22.32 -14.42 -11.91
C THR A 3 -21.60 -15.18 -10.79
N ASP A 4 -22.23 -16.25 -10.30
CA ASP A 4 -21.66 -17.16 -9.30
C ASP A 4 -20.49 -17.93 -9.94
N THR A 5 -19.27 -17.66 -9.45
CA THR A 5 -18.06 -18.35 -9.93
C THR A 5 -17.91 -19.65 -9.15
N LYS A 6 -18.33 -20.77 -9.77
CA LYS A 6 -18.13 -22.11 -9.20
C LYS A 6 -16.65 -22.48 -9.26
N ILE A 7 -16.03 -22.62 -8.10
CA ILE A 7 -14.66 -23.13 -7.95
C ILE A 7 -14.70 -24.66 -8.16
N ASP A 8 -14.08 -25.15 -9.24
CA ASP A 8 -13.94 -26.59 -9.52
C ASP A 8 -12.90 -27.23 -8.56
N PRO A 9 -13.28 -28.21 -7.73
CA PRO A 9 -12.39 -28.87 -6.79
C PRO A 9 -11.21 -29.64 -7.42
N LYS A 10 -11.21 -29.86 -8.75
CA LYS A 10 -10.20 -30.66 -9.44
C LYS A 10 -9.06 -29.85 -10.06
N LEU A 11 -9.04 -28.52 -9.91
CA LEU A 11 -7.91 -27.71 -10.36
C LEU A 11 -6.73 -27.93 -9.41
N ARG A 12 -5.79 -28.83 -9.78
CA ARG A 12 -4.50 -28.95 -9.08
C ARG A 12 -3.81 -27.59 -9.13
N ALA A 13 -3.77 -26.90 -7.99
CA ALA A 13 -3.08 -25.62 -7.87
C ALA A 13 -1.61 -25.81 -8.25
N VAL A 14 -1.18 -25.18 -9.34
CA VAL A 14 0.23 -24.97 -9.64
C VAL A 14 0.69 -23.95 -8.60
N VAL A 15 1.38 -24.42 -7.55
CA VAL A 15 1.93 -23.56 -6.50
C VAL A 15 2.93 -22.62 -7.16
N GLY A 16 2.55 -21.35 -7.32
CA GLY A 16 3.42 -20.30 -7.81
C GLY A 16 4.55 -19.99 -6.82
N THR A 17 5.58 -19.27 -7.24
CA THR A 17 6.74 -18.91 -6.39
C THR A 17 6.39 -18.05 -5.17
N HIS A 18 5.19 -17.48 -5.17
CA HIS A 18 4.57 -16.69 -4.10
C HIS A 18 3.50 -17.46 -3.30
N ASP A 19 3.15 -18.68 -3.71
CA ASP A 19 2.18 -19.49 -2.99
C ASP A 19 2.86 -20.20 -1.83
N VAL A 20 2.21 -20.20 -0.68
CA VAL A 20 2.70 -20.91 0.50
C VAL A 20 2.61 -22.42 0.23
N ASN A 21 3.73 -23.13 0.46
CA ASN A 21 3.74 -24.59 0.35
C ASN A 21 2.66 -25.17 1.29
N PRO A 22 1.77 -26.06 0.80
CA PRO A 22 0.71 -26.69 1.60
C PRO A 22 1.21 -27.35 2.90
N ASP A 23 2.46 -27.82 2.92
CA ASP A 23 3.09 -28.47 4.08
C ASP A 23 3.75 -27.47 5.04
N THR A 24 3.67 -26.15 4.76
CA THR A 24 4.22 -25.12 5.65
C THR A 24 3.43 -25.11 6.95
N LYS A 25 4.08 -25.54 8.04
CA LYS A 25 3.51 -25.44 9.38
C LYS A 25 3.36 -23.96 9.75
N ILE A 26 2.12 -23.46 9.69
CA ILE A 26 1.79 -22.11 10.16
C ILE A 26 1.99 -22.09 11.69
N PRO A 27 2.80 -21.15 12.24
CA PRO A 27 2.93 -21.02 13.68
C PRO A 27 1.56 -20.72 14.30
N ASP A 28 1.29 -21.29 15.46
CA ASP A 28 0.08 -21.02 16.24
C ASP A 28 0.21 -19.60 16.81
N VAL A 29 -0.22 -18.62 16.01
CA VAL A 29 -0.26 -17.21 16.37
C VAL A 29 -1.62 -16.91 16.98
N ALA A 30 -1.63 -16.10 18.04
CA ALA A 30 -2.87 -15.60 18.63
C ALA A 30 -3.77 -15.02 17.51
N PRO A 31 -5.08 -15.32 17.52
CA PRO A 31 -5.98 -14.79 16.51
C PRO A 31 -5.83 -13.28 16.39
N ILE A 32 -5.72 -12.77 15.17
CA ILE A 32 -5.77 -11.33 14.93
C ILE A 32 -7.05 -10.83 15.58
N ALA A 33 -6.94 -9.98 16.62
CA ALA A 33 -8.09 -9.53 17.37
C ALA A 33 -9.10 -8.88 16.41
N ARG A 34 -10.22 -9.56 16.13
CA ARG A 34 -11.35 -9.02 15.38
C ARG A 34 -12.27 -8.33 16.38
N GLY A 35 -12.63 -7.08 16.12
CA GLY A 35 -13.52 -6.29 16.99
C GLY A 35 -12.84 -5.47 18.09
N GLY A 36 -11.51 -5.46 18.19
CA GLY A 36 -10.80 -4.49 19.03
C GLY A 36 -10.99 -3.05 18.53
N ARG A 37 -10.91 -2.07 19.43
CA ARG A 37 -10.95 -0.65 19.05
C ARG A 37 -9.72 -0.33 18.21
N ARG A 38 -9.94 -0.16 16.90
CA ARG A 38 -8.92 0.30 15.96
C ARG A 38 -8.99 1.81 15.80
N ARG A 39 -7.87 2.39 15.38
CA ARG A 39 -7.84 3.72 14.80
C ARG A 39 -8.80 3.76 13.62
N SER A 40 -9.50 4.88 13.47
CA SER A 40 -10.21 5.19 12.24
C SER A 40 -9.22 5.23 11.07
N ALA A 41 -9.74 5.12 9.84
CA ALA A 41 -8.89 5.21 8.64
C ALA A 41 -8.08 6.52 8.61
N ALA A 42 -8.68 7.65 9.02
CA ALA A 42 -7.99 8.94 9.07
C ALA A 42 -6.85 8.97 10.11
N GLU A 43 -7.07 8.40 11.30
CA GLU A 43 -6.03 8.28 12.32
C GLU A 43 -4.88 7.37 11.86
N GLU A 44 -5.22 6.26 11.20
CA GLU A 44 -4.22 5.34 10.64
C GLU A 44 -3.40 6.01 9.54
N SER A 45 -4.05 6.68 8.59
CA SER A 45 -3.36 7.43 7.52
C SER A 45 -2.44 8.50 8.08
N ARG A 46 -2.88 9.31 9.05
CA ARG A 46 -2.02 10.31 9.70
C ARG A 46 -0.85 9.68 10.43
N THR A 47 -1.05 8.52 11.05
CA THR A 47 0.03 7.78 11.70
C THR A 47 1.08 7.35 10.68
N ILE A 48 0.65 6.76 9.56
CA ILE A 48 1.57 6.27 8.52
C ILE A 48 2.39 7.43 7.95
N VAL A 49 1.71 8.54 7.58
CA VAL A 49 2.36 9.73 7.00
C VAL A 49 3.33 10.36 7.99
N ALA A 50 2.97 10.52 9.27
CA ALA A 50 3.84 11.12 10.27
C ALA A 50 5.08 10.28 10.62
N ASN A 51 5.09 8.98 10.31
CA ASN A 51 6.20 8.06 10.61
C ASN A 51 7.03 7.69 9.38
N ALA A 52 6.76 8.30 8.23
CA ALA A 52 7.52 8.11 7.01
C ALA A 52 8.20 9.42 6.60
N THR A 53 9.38 9.30 6.00
CA THR A 53 10.18 10.45 5.51
C THR A 53 10.37 10.42 4.00
N HIS A 54 9.90 9.35 3.34
CA HIS A 54 10.04 9.10 1.90
C HIS A 54 8.74 8.55 1.32
N GLY A 55 8.50 8.81 0.04
CA GLY A 55 7.37 8.28 -0.70
C GLY A 55 7.53 8.43 -2.21
N THR A 56 6.54 7.93 -2.96
CA THR A 56 6.46 8.12 -4.41
C THR A 56 5.47 9.24 -4.72
N LEU A 57 5.95 10.33 -5.29
CA LEU A 57 5.10 11.41 -5.81
C LEU A 57 4.65 11.04 -7.23
N GLY A 58 3.33 10.99 -7.41
CA GLY A 58 2.70 10.83 -8.72
C GLY A 58 2.31 12.20 -9.28
N SER A 59 2.80 12.52 -10.47
CA SER A 59 2.52 13.77 -11.18
C SER A 59 2.18 13.49 -12.65
N LEU A 60 1.90 14.55 -13.40
CA LEU A 60 1.80 14.49 -14.85
C LEU A 60 3.05 15.14 -15.41
N SER A 61 3.66 14.52 -16.42
CA SER A 61 4.66 15.16 -17.28
C SER A 61 4.01 16.22 -18.16
N ASP A 62 4.81 17.04 -18.84
CA ASP A 62 4.37 18.06 -19.82
C ASP A 62 3.39 17.52 -20.89
N ASP A 63 3.51 16.26 -21.27
CA ASP A 63 2.64 15.60 -22.25
C ASP A 63 1.39 14.93 -21.66
N GLY A 64 1.20 15.04 -20.34
CA GLY A 64 0.09 14.45 -19.60
C GLY A 64 0.28 12.98 -19.21
N THR A 65 1.43 12.38 -19.50
CA THR A 65 1.76 11.01 -19.06
C THR A 65 2.00 10.99 -17.54
N PRO A 66 1.57 9.95 -16.81
CA PRO A 66 1.86 9.85 -15.38
C PRO A 66 3.36 9.65 -15.13
N TRP A 67 3.91 10.46 -14.24
CA TRP A 67 5.30 10.37 -13.78
C TRP A 67 5.37 9.98 -12.31
N ALA A 68 6.37 9.18 -11.96
CA ALA A 68 6.58 8.70 -10.59
C ALA A 68 7.98 9.06 -10.12
N SER A 69 8.08 9.77 -9.01
CA SER A 69 9.35 10.23 -8.45
C SER A 69 9.52 9.79 -7.00
N LEU A 70 10.70 9.30 -6.65
CA LEU A 70 11.08 9.13 -5.25
C LEU A 70 11.34 10.51 -4.63
N VAL A 71 10.64 10.83 -3.55
CA VAL A 71 10.77 12.12 -2.84
C VAL A 71 10.97 11.88 -1.35
N THR A 72 11.65 12.82 -0.70
CA THR A 72 11.59 13.00 0.75
C THR A 72 10.54 14.03 1.10
N TYR A 73 9.94 13.91 2.28
CA TYR A 73 9.00 14.89 2.78
C TYR A 73 9.08 15.05 4.29
N GLY A 74 8.70 16.25 4.75
CA GLY A 74 8.30 16.50 6.13
C GLY A 74 6.78 16.60 6.22
N VAL A 75 6.24 16.65 7.44
CA VAL A 75 4.79 16.76 7.69
C VAL A 75 4.54 17.92 8.63
N MET A 76 3.61 18.81 8.26
CA MET A 76 3.18 19.94 9.08
C MET A 76 2.23 19.47 10.21
N ASP A 77 1.98 20.33 11.20
CA ASP A 77 1.08 20.01 12.33
C ASP A 77 -0.36 19.67 11.91
N ASP A 78 -0.81 20.13 10.74
CA ASP A 78 -2.12 19.81 10.16
C ASP A 78 -2.16 18.46 9.40
N GLY A 79 -1.00 17.82 9.22
CA GLY A 79 -0.83 16.57 8.48
C GLY A 79 -0.47 16.73 7.00
N SER A 80 -0.28 17.96 6.51
CA SER A 80 0.11 18.24 5.12
C SER A 80 1.58 17.85 4.87
N PRO A 81 1.90 17.06 3.82
CA PRO A 81 3.28 16.81 3.44
C PRO A 81 3.91 18.04 2.77
N VAL A 82 5.18 18.29 3.09
CA VAL A 82 5.97 19.39 2.54
C VAL A 82 7.22 18.84 1.85
N PHE A 83 7.46 19.31 0.63
CA PHE A 83 8.57 18.89 -0.22
C PHE A 83 9.53 20.07 -0.48
N CYS A 84 10.81 19.77 -0.61
CA CYS A 84 11.81 20.70 -1.14
C CYS A 84 12.31 20.14 -2.47
N LEU A 85 11.82 20.69 -3.59
CA LEU A 85 12.08 20.17 -4.93
C LEU A 85 12.96 21.13 -5.73
N SER A 86 13.81 20.59 -6.61
CA SER A 86 14.57 21.37 -7.57
C SER A 86 13.65 21.88 -8.68
N THR A 87 13.87 23.12 -9.14
CA THR A 87 13.19 23.67 -10.32
C THR A 87 13.69 23.08 -11.64
N LEU A 88 14.73 22.23 -11.60
CA LEU A 88 15.28 21.52 -12.76
C LEU A 88 14.85 20.05 -12.81
N ALA A 89 14.11 19.56 -11.80
CA ALA A 89 13.69 18.16 -11.74
C ALA A 89 12.36 17.95 -12.48
N GLU A 90 12.23 16.81 -13.15
CA GLU A 90 11.09 16.37 -13.97
C GLU A 90 9.82 16.01 -13.17
N HIS A 91 9.73 16.42 -11.90
CA HIS A 91 8.58 16.06 -11.05
C HIS A 91 7.24 16.64 -11.57
N ALA A 92 7.26 17.48 -12.60
CA ALA A 92 6.14 18.04 -13.34
C ALA A 92 6.53 18.14 -14.81
#